data_AF-A0A662QCE5-F1
#
_entry.id   AF-A0A662QCE5-F1
#
_cell.length_a   1.000
_cell.length_b   1.000
_cell.length_c   1.000
_cell.angle_alpha   90.00
_cell.angle_beta   90.00
_cell.angle_gamma   90.00
#
_symmetry.space_group_name_H-M   'P 1'
#
loop_
_entity.id
_entity.type
_entity.pdbx_description
1 polymer ?
#
loop_
_entity_poly.entity_id
_entity_poly.type
_entity_poly.pdbx_seq_one_letter_code
_entity_poly.pdbx_strand_id
1 'polypeptide(L)' 'RNMDEILRIVKALQISDSEGVAMPANWPNNELIGDKVIIPPASDIKTAEKRLKEYECYDWWFCYKQLKK' A
#
# COMPACT_ATOMS: atom_id res chain seq x y z
N ARG A 1 -8.51 25.66 -2.15
CA ARG A 1 -8.00 24.34 -2.59
C ARG A 1 -6.74 24.07 -1.78
N ASN A 2 -6.52 22.84 -1.34
CA ASN A 2 -5.32 22.48 -0.57
C ASN A 2 -4.24 21.98 -1.54
N MET A 3 -3.17 22.76 -1.72
CA MET A 3 -2.09 22.43 -2.67
C MET A 3 -1.23 21.27 -2.17
N ASP A 4 -1.04 21.15 -0.85
CA ASP A 4 -0.28 20.05 -0.26
C ASP A 4 -0.98 18.72 -0.51
N GLU A 5 -2.32 18.70 -0.47
CA GLU A 5 -3.10 17.52 -0.79
C GLU A 5 -3.01 17.13 -2.26
N ILE A 6 -2.98 18.11 -3.17
CA ILE A 6 -2.77 17.84 -4.60
C ILE A 6 -1.39 17.22 -4.82
N LEU A 7 -0.35 17.77 -4.20
CA LEU A 7 1.01 17.23 -4.28
C LEU A 7 1.08 15.82 -3.70
N ARG A 8 0.40 15.57 -2.57
CA ARG A 8 0.31 14.25 -1.92
C ARG A 8 -0.33 13.23 -2.86
N ILE A 9 -1.47 13.56 -3.45
CA ILE A 9 -2.20 12.67 -4.37
C ILE A 9 -1.35 12.35 -5.60
N VAL A 10 -0.72 13.35 -6.23
CA VAL A 10 0.12 13.11 -7.42
C VAL A 10 1.29 12.19 -7.10
N LYS A 11 1.99 12.40 -5.98
CA LYS A 11 3.07 11.51 -5.54
C LYS A 11 2.57 10.09 -5.27
N ALA A 12 1.46 9.96 -4.57
CA ALA A 12 0.84 8.67 -4.26
C ALA A 12 0.45 7.91 -5.54
N LEU A 13 -0.09 8.61 -6.55
CA LEU A 13 -0.42 8.03 -7.86
C LEU A 13 0.82 7.57 -8.62
N GLN A 14 1.89 8.38 -8.65
CA GLN A 14 3.14 8.00 -9.32
C GLN A 14 3.78 6.75 -8.71
N ILE A 15 3.76 6.64 -7.37
CA ILE A 15 4.28 5.47 -6.66
C ILE A 15 3.37 4.26 -6.89
N SER A 16 2.06 4.44 -6.82
CA SER A 16 1.08 3.37 -7.05
C SER A 16 1.24 2.72 -8.43
N ASP A 17 1.40 3.55 -9.48
CA ASP A 17 1.56 3.10 -10.86
C ASP A 17 2.92 2.41 -11.08
N SER A 18 4.01 3.00 -10.60
CA SER A 18 5.37 2.44 -10.78
C SER A 18 5.61 1.12 -10.03
N GLU A 19 5.07 0.99 -8.82
CA GLU A 19 5.31 -0.17 -7.95
C GLU A 19 4.15 -1.20 -7.98
N GLY A 20 3.04 -0.89 -8.65
CA GLY A 20 1.86 -1.77 -8.71
C GLY A 20 1.19 -1.99 -7.34
N VAL A 21 1.17 -0.95 -6.50
CA VAL A 21 0.69 -1.00 -5.11
C VAL A 21 -0.50 -0.08 -4.88
N ALA A 22 -1.30 -0.36 -3.86
CA ALA A 22 -2.37 0.51 -3.40
C ALA A 22 -1.88 1.45 -2.28
N MET A 23 -2.41 2.67 -2.25
CA MET A 23 -2.05 3.69 -1.27
C MET A 23 -3.03 3.67 -0.09
N PRO A 24 -2.54 3.64 1.17
CA PRO A 24 -3.42 3.74 2.33
C PRO A 24 -3.99 5.17 2.47
N ALA A 25 -5.06 5.29 3.25
CA ALA A 25 -5.63 6.59 3.60
C ALA A 25 -4.57 7.47 4.31
N ASN A 26 -4.55 8.77 3.99
CA ASN A 26 -3.60 9.74 4.54
C ASN A 26 -2.10 9.37 4.39
N TRP A 27 -1.74 8.48 3.45
CA TRP A 27 -0.33 8.18 3.14
C TRP A 27 0.45 9.46 2.82
N PRO A 28 1.66 9.69 3.38
CA PRO A 28 2.50 8.74 4.13
C PRO A 28 2.31 8.75 5.66
N ASN A 29 1.27 9.42 6.17
CA ASN A 29 0.97 9.54 7.60
C ASN A 29 -0.25 8.67 7.98
N ASN A 30 -0.35 7.45 7.43
CA ASN A 30 -1.46 6.57 7.76
C ASN A 30 -1.39 6.16 9.24
N GLU A 31 -2.54 6.13 9.92
CA GLU A 31 -2.63 5.84 11.35
C GLU A 31 -2.22 4.40 11.71
N LEU A 32 -2.35 3.46 10.77
CA LEU A 32 -2.09 2.03 11.00
C LEU A 32 -0.72 1.58 10.48
N ILE A 33 -0.36 2.03 9.28
CA ILE A 33 0.83 1.54 8.57
C ILE A 33 1.80 2.65 8.16
N GLY A 34 1.57 3.90 8.57
CA GLY A 34 2.47 5.03 8.31
C GLY A 34 2.72 5.25 6.83
N ASP A 35 4.00 5.14 6.44
CA ASP A 35 4.49 5.35 5.07
C ASP A 35 4.56 4.06 4.24
N LYS A 36 4.11 2.92 4.79
CA LYS A 36 4.03 1.65 4.06
C LYS A 36 2.94 1.68 3.01
N VAL A 37 3.06 0.80 2.02
CA VAL A 37 2.12 0.68 0.89
C VAL A 37 1.37 -0.64 0.97
N ILE A 38 0.14 -0.63 0.49
CA ILE A 38 -0.76 -1.79 0.51
C ILE A 38 -0.50 -2.63 -0.74
N ILE A 39 -0.39 -3.95 -0.56
CA ILE A 39 -0.34 -4.89 -1.67
C ILE A 39 -1.78 -5.17 -2.09
N PRO A 40 -2.13 -5.05 -3.38
CA PRO A 40 -3.47 -5.36 -3.86
C PRO A 40 -3.91 -6.74 -3.38
N PRO A 41 -5.16 -6.96 -2.94
CA PRO A 41 -5.60 -8.21 -2.32
C PRO A 41 -5.44 -9.41 -3.26
N ALA A 42 -5.34 -10.61 -2.69
CA ALA A 42 -5.14 -11.82 -3.48
C ALA A 42 -6.46 -12.27 -4.11
N SER A 43 -6.43 -12.64 -5.40
CA SER A 43 -7.58 -13.21 -6.10
C SER A 43 -7.76 -14.71 -5.84
N ASP A 44 -6.69 -15.40 -5.40
CA ASP A 44 -6.64 -16.85 -5.30
C ASP A 44 -6.05 -17.31 -3.96
N ILE A 45 -6.51 -18.48 -3.48
CA ILE A 45 -6.10 -19.07 -2.19
C ILE A 45 -4.58 -19.30 -2.12
N LYS A 46 -3.97 -19.81 -3.20
CA LYS A 46 -2.51 -20.04 -3.24
C LYS A 46 -1.71 -18.74 -3.08
N THR A 47 -2.18 -17.67 -3.71
CA THR A 47 -1.53 -16.36 -3.64
C THR A 47 -1.73 -15.73 -2.27
N ALA A 48 -2.89 -15.93 -1.65
CA ALA A 48 -3.17 -15.49 -0.28
C ALA A 48 -2.22 -16.16 0.72
N GLU A 49 -2.05 -17.49 0.66
CA GLU A 49 -1.11 -18.24 1.52
C GLU A 49 0.33 -17.79 1.33
N LYS A 50 0.73 -17.50 0.08
CA LYS A 50 2.07 -17.00 -0.22
C LYS A 50 2.30 -15.61 0.38
N ARG A 51 1.34 -14.70 0.23
CA ARG A 51 1.46 -13.32 0.75
C ARG A 51 1.50 -13.24 2.25
N LEU A 52 0.75 -14.10 2.95
CA LEU A 52 0.79 -14.23 4.41
C LEU A 52 2.19 -14.61 4.94
N LYS A 53 3.02 -15.25 4.13
CA LYS A 53 4.40 -15.63 4.50
C LYS A 53 5.45 -14.60 4.08
N GLU A 54 5.19 -13.85 3.01
CA GLU A 54 6.15 -12.91 2.42
C GLU A 54 6.03 -11.48 2.96
N TYR A 55 4.86 -11.09 3.48
CA TYR A 55 4.56 -9.72 3.85
C TYR A 55 3.93 -9.62 5.24
N GLU A 56 3.97 -8.42 5.82
CA GLU A 56 3.21 -8.10 7.01
C GLU A 56 1.74 -7.95 6.63
N CYS A 57 0.87 -8.77 7.23
CA CYS A 57 -0.55 -8.79 6.93
C CYS A 57 -1.35 -8.75 8.22
N TYR A 58 -2.39 -7.92 8.26
CA TYR A 58 -3.42 -8.02 9.30
C TYR A 58 -4.35 -9.21 9.04
N ASP A 59 -4.63 -9.45 7.76
CA ASP A 59 -5.41 -10.58 7.27
C ASP A 59 -4.99 -10.88 5.82
N TRP A 60 -5.45 -12.00 5.26
CA TRP A 60 -5.05 -12.47 3.92
C TRP A 60 -5.31 -11.46 2.79
N TRP A 61 -6.35 -10.62 2.94
CA TRP A 61 -6.72 -9.56 2.00
C TRP A 61 -6.04 -8.23 2.30
N PHE A 62 -5.41 -8.08 3.48
CA PHE A 62 -4.76 -6.84 3.89
C PHE A 62 -3.31 -7.05 4.28
N CYS A 63 -2.46 -7.04 3.25
CA CYS A 63 -1.01 -7.12 3.35
C CYS A 63 -0.36 -5.80 2.91
N TYR A 64 0.77 -5.46 3.52
CA TYR A 64 1.49 -4.23 3.23
C TYR A 64 3.00 -4.46 3.22
N LYS A 65 3.73 -3.59 2.51
CA LYS A 65 5.20 -3.62 2.41
C LYS A 65 5.79 -2.23 2.61
N GLN A 66 7.04 -2.19 3.07
CA GLN A 66 7.83 -0.97 3.06
C GLN A 66 8.28 -0.65 1.63
N LEU A 67 8.20 0.62 1.22
CA LEU A 67 8.84 1.09 -0.02
C LEU A 67 10.35 1.00 0.13
N LYS A 68 11.03 0.37 -0.84
CA LYS A 68 12.48 0.46 -0.96
C LYS A 68 12.81 1.85 -1.49
N LYS A 69 13.61 2.61 -0.73
CA LYS A 69 14.12 3.92 -1.15
C LYS A 69 15.20 3.76 -2.22
#